data_AF-A0A8C8GJS7-F1
#
_entry.id   AF-A0A8C8GJS7-F1
#
_cell.length_a   1.000
_cell.length_b   1.000
_cell.length_c   1.000
_cell.angle_alpha   90.00
_cell.angle_beta   90.00
_cell.angle_gamma   90.00
#
_symmetry.space_group_name_H-M   'P 1'
#
loop_
_entity.id
_entity.type
_entity.pdbx_description
1 polymer ?
#
loop_
_entity_poly.entity_id
_entity_poly.type
_entity_poly.pdbx_seq_one_letter_code
_entity_poly.pdbx_strand_id
1 'polypeptide(L)'
;MKSYRLCKQNKRIVYTVLEYSPLLDSCNMTTDDWATIGKDIEKHYEKYDGFVILHGTDTMAYTASALSFMCEHLGKPVILTGSQVPIYEMRNDGRDNLLGALLIAGQFVIPEVCLYFHNKLYRGNRVTKVDSGSFNAFNSPNLAPLANAEVDIKINWDTVWRANTTSRFRVSTQMNRNVGLLRLFPGITAMTVKSFLQAPMEAIVLETYGSGNAPDNRADLLEEFRNATERGVIIVNCTQCLRGSVTTSYATGKALSDAGLVAGCDMTPEAALCKLSYVLARTDLSIEAKRKVGVPLEAVRDALTPTLACAASKIGDLEALDAIKEMGSNLSLGDYDGRTPLHIASCEGHLNVVQYLLSQGATVYAKDRYGDTPLRNAVRFRHKEVVKLLRKTGAHFSRDELEDAGSELCSLAASADIKGLEMWHLAGGDLDTPGYDGQTPMEVVSVWDWEPLSNLQTWIVKDV
;
A
#
# COMPACT_ATOMS: atom_id res chain seq x y z
N MET A 1 8.41 44.13 -18.37
CA MET A 1 9.09 42.86 -18.04
C MET A 1 8.08 41.91 -17.42
N LYS A 2 7.67 40.85 -18.13
CA LYS A 2 6.84 39.80 -17.53
C LYS A 2 7.70 39.04 -16.52
N SER A 3 7.36 39.14 -15.24
CA SER A 3 7.93 38.31 -14.18
C SER A 3 7.57 36.84 -14.49
N TYR A 4 8.50 36.09 -15.07
CA TYR A 4 8.36 34.64 -15.19
C TYR A 4 8.32 34.06 -13.77
N ARG A 5 7.16 33.56 -13.33
CA ARG A 5 7.00 32.89 -12.04
C ARG A 5 7.86 31.61 -12.07
N LEU A 6 8.84 31.52 -11.18
CA LEU A 6 9.80 30.41 -11.09
C LEU A 6 9.17 29.07 -10.61
N CYS A 7 7.91 29.07 -10.16
CA CYS A 7 7.17 27.87 -9.74
C CYS A 7 5.66 28.19 -9.67
N LYS A 8 4.78 27.22 -9.98
CA LYS A 8 3.32 27.34 -9.80
C LYS A 8 2.91 27.62 -8.33
N GLN A 9 3.78 27.29 -7.36
CA GLN A 9 3.53 27.42 -5.92
C GLN A 9 4.32 28.54 -5.20
N ASN A 10 5.00 29.43 -5.93
CA ASN A 10 5.69 30.61 -5.35
C ASN A 10 6.78 30.30 -4.29
N LYS A 11 7.32 29.08 -4.26
CA LYS A 11 8.45 28.68 -3.39
C LYS A 11 9.76 28.68 -4.18
N ARG A 12 10.85 29.14 -3.55
CA ARG A 12 12.21 29.07 -4.10
C ARG A 12 12.95 27.90 -3.46
N ILE A 13 13.49 27.01 -4.27
CA ILE A 13 14.30 25.88 -3.82
C ILE A 13 15.75 26.35 -3.72
N VAL A 14 16.36 26.12 -2.57
CA VAL A 14 17.79 26.35 -2.32
C VAL A 14 18.38 25.01 -1.88
N TYR A 15 19.53 24.64 -2.44
CA TYR A 15 20.20 23.39 -2.12
C TYR A 15 21.66 23.65 -1.76
N THR A 16 22.23 22.74 -0.99
CA THR A 16 23.65 22.70 -0.64
C THR A 16 24.19 21.34 -1.09
N VAL A 17 25.40 21.34 -1.66
CA VAL A 17 26.04 20.11 -2.13
C VAL A 17 27.03 19.64 -1.05
N LEU A 18 26.85 18.39 -0.60
CA LEU A 18 27.82 17.68 0.20
C LEU A 18 28.44 16.59 -0.68
N GLU A 19 29.71 16.74 -1.03
CA GLU A 19 30.44 15.77 -1.83
C GLU A 19 31.19 14.79 -0.91
N TYR A 20 31.02 13.49 -1.15
CA TYR A 20 31.69 12.44 -0.39
C TYR A 20 33.15 12.30 -0.84
N SER A 21 34.03 11.94 0.09
CA SER A 21 35.44 11.66 -0.22
C SER A 21 35.89 10.38 0.48
N PRO A 22 36.32 9.34 -0.25
CA PRO A 22 36.34 9.26 -1.72
C PRO A 22 34.93 9.16 -2.33
N LEU A 23 34.80 9.51 -3.61
CA LEU A 23 33.62 9.14 -4.41
C LEU A 23 33.64 7.62 -4.67
N LEU A 24 32.46 7.02 -4.71
CA LEU A 24 32.30 5.57 -4.86
C LEU A 24 31.64 5.23 -6.19
N ASP A 25 32.18 4.19 -6.84
CA ASP A 25 31.41 3.43 -7.82
C ASP A 25 30.39 2.57 -7.06
N SER A 26 29.13 2.62 -7.50
CA SER A 26 28.03 1.91 -6.85
C SER A 26 28.24 0.38 -6.75
N CYS A 27 29.03 -0.22 -7.66
CA CYS A 27 29.35 -1.66 -7.57
C CYS A 27 30.26 -2.01 -6.38
N ASN A 28 30.97 -1.05 -5.82
CA ASN A 28 31.85 -1.22 -4.66
C ASN A 28 31.16 -0.88 -3.32
N MET A 29 29.88 -0.48 -3.36
CA MET A 29 29.16 -0.07 -2.16
C MET A 29 28.76 -1.27 -1.29
N THR A 30 28.78 -1.02 0.01
CA THR A 30 28.49 -1.99 1.07
C THR A 30 27.45 -1.44 2.04
N THR A 31 27.07 -2.26 3.03
CA THR A 31 26.17 -1.83 4.11
C THR A 31 26.71 -0.65 4.92
N ASP A 32 28.03 -0.48 4.99
CA ASP A 32 28.66 0.60 5.76
C ASP A 32 28.53 1.95 5.04
N ASP A 33 28.58 1.92 3.71
CA ASP A 33 28.35 3.11 2.88
C ASP A 33 26.89 3.58 3.01
N TRP A 34 25.94 2.64 3.00
CA TRP A 34 24.53 2.95 3.26
C TRP A 34 24.31 3.54 4.67
N ALA A 35 24.97 2.99 5.68
CA ALA A 35 24.93 3.50 7.04
C ALA A 35 25.48 4.94 7.12
N THR A 36 26.55 5.24 6.38
CA THR A 36 27.12 6.58 6.28
C THR A 36 26.11 7.57 5.70
N ILE A 37 25.46 7.21 4.58
CA ILE A 37 24.42 8.02 3.95
C ILE A 37 23.26 8.27 4.92
N GLY A 38 22.78 7.22 5.60
CA GLY A 38 21.72 7.34 6.59
C GLY A 38 22.10 8.27 7.74
N LYS A 39 23.31 8.14 8.30
CA LYS A 39 23.78 9.02 9.40
C LYS A 39 23.96 10.47 8.97
N ASP A 40 24.37 10.72 7.73
CA ASP A 40 24.42 12.08 7.22
C ASP A 40 23.04 12.71 7.06
N ILE A 41 22.03 11.94 6.64
CA ILE A 41 20.64 12.40 6.63
C ILE A 41 20.18 12.72 8.05
N GLU A 42 20.42 11.82 9.01
CA GLU A 42 20.07 12.02 10.43
C GLU A 42 20.71 13.29 11.02
N LYS A 43 22.01 13.48 10.77
CA LYS A 43 22.77 14.65 11.23
C LYS A 43 22.23 15.97 10.70
N HIS A 44 21.70 15.98 9.48
CA HIS A 44 21.21 17.18 8.80
C HIS A 44 19.69 17.28 8.77
N TYR A 45 18.98 16.37 9.43
CA TYR A 45 17.53 16.20 9.29
C TYR A 45 16.74 17.46 9.64
N GLU A 46 17.13 18.17 10.70
CA GLU A 46 16.43 19.40 11.14
C GLU A 46 16.77 20.63 10.29
N LYS A 47 17.84 20.57 9.48
CA LYS A 47 18.35 21.74 8.73
C LYS A 47 17.76 21.86 7.33
N TYR A 48 17.27 20.77 6.75
CA TYR A 48 16.78 20.73 5.37
C TYR A 48 15.38 20.16 5.30
N ASP A 49 14.61 20.57 4.29
CA ASP A 49 13.23 20.12 4.07
C ASP A 49 13.14 18.80 3.29
N GLY A 50 14.22 18.39 2.64
CA GLY A 50 14.32 17.17 1.83
C GLY A 50 15.76 16.87 1.45
N PHE A 51 16.00 15.66 0.96
CA PHE A 51 17.32 15.14 0.62
C PHE A 51 17.33 14.59 -0.80
N VAL A 52 18.37 14.91 -1.56
CA VAL A 52 18.65 14.29 -2.86
C VAL A 52 20.01 13.61 -2.77
N ILE A 53 20.05 12.32 -3.12
CA ILE A 53 21.26 11.49 -3.09
C ILE A 53 21.66 11.20 -4.53
N LEU A 54 22.81 11.71 -4.96
CA LEU A 54 23.42 11.33 -6.23
C LEU A 54 24.11 9.98 -6.07
N HIS A 55 23.72 9.01 -6.89
CA HIS A 55 24.17 7.62 -6.75
C HIS A 55 24.42 6.96 -8.10
N GLY A 56 25.40 6.05 -8.17
CA GLY A 56 25.62 5.22 -9.37
C GLY A 56 24.45 4.25 -9.61
N THR A 57 24.13 3.95 -10.87
CA THR A 57 22.87 3.25 -11.17
C THR A 57 22.91 1.75 -10.85
N ASP A 58 24.08 1.10 -10.81
CA ASP A 58 24.18 -0.37 -10.74
C ASP A 58 23.59 -0.97 -9.47
N THR A 59 23.78 -0.32 -8.31
CA THR A 59 23.24 -0.79 -7.02
C THR A 59 22.23 0.18 -6.39
N MET A 60 21.76 1.18 -7.15
CA MET A 60 20.84 2.21 -6.63
C MET A 60 19.56 1.63 -6.02
N ALA A 61 19.02 0.55 -6.60
CA ALA A 61 17.85 -0.16 -6.09
C ALA A 61 18.10 -0.79 -4.71
N TYR A 62 19.31 -1.32 -4.46
CA TYR A 62 19.72 -1.82 -3.16
C TYR A 62 19.85 -0.69 -2.14
N THR A 63 20.53 0.41 -2.49
CA THR A 63 20.67 1.57 -1.59
C THR A 63 19.31 2.19 -1.25
N ALA A 64 18.44 2.37 -2.24
CA ALA A 64 17.08 2.87 -2.02
C ALA A 64 16.28 1.93 -1.10
N SER A 65 16.41 0.62 -1.30
CA SER A 65 15.78 -0.38 -0.44
C SER A 65 16.32 -0.36 0.99
N ALA A 66 17.64 -0.36 1.17
CA ALA A 66 18.28 -0.32 2.48
C ALA A 66 17.90 0.94 3.26
N LEU A 67 18.02 2.12 2.64
CA LEU A 67 17.64 3.38 3.28
C LEU A 67 16.16 3.41 3.65
N SER A 68 15.27 2.79 2.86
CA SER A 68 13.84 2.73 3.19
C SER A 68 13.56 2.01 4.52
N PHE A 69 14.41 1.07 4.92
CA PHE A 69 14.31 0.36 6.19
C PHE A 69 15.12 1.04 7.32
N MET A 70 16.29 1.59 6.99
CA MET A 70 17.16 2.30 7.95
C MET A 70 16.53 3.60 8.47
N CYS A 71 15.85 4.35 7.59
CA CYS A 71 15.21 5.63 7.87
C CYS A 71 13.83 5.44 8.52
N GLU A 72 13.81 5.17 9.83
CA GLU A 72 12.57 4.97 10.57
C GLU A 72 11.86 6.28 10.88
N HIS A 73 10.52 6.27 10.79
CA HIS A 73 9.67 7.44 11.06
C HIS A 73 10.03 8.65 10.17
N LEU A 74 10.37 8.39 8.91
CA LEU A 74 10.70 9.42 7.94
C LEU A 74 9.48 10.32 7.68
N GLY A 75 9.68 11.63 7.76
CA GLY A 75 8.68 12.67 7.50
C GLY A 75 9.03 13.62 6.35
N LYS A 76 10.16 13.38 5.66
CA LYS A 76 10.72 14.25 4.61
C LYS A 76 11.13 13.41 3.40
N PRO A 77 11.10 13.95 2.18
CA PRO A 77 11.53 13.22 0.99
C PRO A 77 13.02 12.94 1.00
N VAL A 78 13.38 11.70 0.70
CA VAL A 78 14.76 11.27 0.42
C VAL A 78 14.78 10.66 -0.97
N ILE A 79 15.30 11.39 -1.95
CA ILE A 79 15.22 11.00 -3.37
C ILE A 79 16.61 10.60 -3.87
N LEU A 80 16.77 9.33 -4.23
CA LEU A 80 17.92 8.86 -4.98
C LEU A 80 17.75 9.18 -6.47
N THR A 81 18.82 9.62 -7.10
CA THR A 81 18.86 9.85 -8.55
C THR A 81 20.28 9.65 -9.08
N GLY A 82 20.42 9.54 -10.40
CA GLY A 82 21.69 9.38 -11.07
C GLY A 82 21.55 9.60 -12.56
N SER A 83 22.48 9.06 -13.34
CA SER A 83 22.46 9.16 -14.79
C SER A 83 23.17 7.98 -15.44
N GLN A 84 22.78 7.65 -16.67
CA GLN A 84 23.54 6.73 -17.52
C GLN A 84 24.75 7.42 -18.15
N VAL A 85 24.62 8.72 -18.43
CA VAL A 85 25.69 9.53 -19.03
C VAL A 85 26.12 10.64 -18.07
N PRO A 86 27.42 10.90 -17.87
CA PRO A 86 27.88 11.96 -16.98
C PRO A 86 27.31 13.34 -17.33
N ILE A 87 27.06 14.16 -16.31
CA ILE A 87 26.35 15.45 -16.47
C ILE A 87 27.09 16.50 -17.34
N TYR A 88 28.42 16.36 -17.45
CA TYR A 88 29.26 17.25 -18.25
C TYR A 88 29.21 16.93 -19.75
N GLU A 89 28.74 15.74 -20.15
CA GLU A 89 28.56 15.39 -21.55
C GLU A 89 27.43 16.22 -22.18
N MET A 90 27.53 16.50 -23.48
CA MET A 90 26.55 17.36 -24.16
C MET A 90 25.13 16.78 -24.12
N ARG A 91 25.00 15.48 -24.39
CA ARG A 91 23.73 14.74 -24.38
C ARG A 91 23.75 13.76 -23.22
N ASN A 92 23.07 14.11 -22.14
CA ASN A 92 22.98 13.29 -20.93
C ASN A 92 21.58 13.37 -20.32
N ASP A 93 21.27 12.39 -19.49
CA ASP A 93 20.05 12.31 -18.68
C ASP A 93 20.23 12.90 -17.27
N GLY A 94 21.48 13.14 -16.83
CA GLY A 94 21.79 13.62 -15.47
C GLY A 94 21.27 15.01 -15.15
N ARG A 95 21.22 15.93 -16.12
CA ARG A 95 20.67 17.29 -15.90
C ARG A 95 19.19 17.24 -15.53
N ASP A 96 18.40 16.52 -16.31
CA ASP A 96 16.96 16.41 -16.11
C ASP A 96 16.62 15.57 -14.87
N ASN A 97 17.37 14.49 -14.65
CA ASN A 97 17.22 13.65 -13.46
C ASN A 97 17.52 14.41 -12.16
N LEU A 98 18.62 15.18 -12.10
CA LEU A 98 18.95 15.98 -10.92
C LEU A 98 17.94 17.12 -10.71
N LEU A 99 17.59 17.83 -11.79
CA LEU A 99 16.61 18.92 -11.71
C LEU A 99 15.26 18.43 -11.21
N GLY A 100 14.74 17.33 -11.77
CA GLY A 100 13.47 16.76 -11.36
C GLY A 100 13.47 16.27 -9.90
N ALA A 101 14.55 15.63 -9.46
CA ALA A 101 14.70 15.22 -8.07
C ALA A 101 14.67 16.41 -7.10
N LEU A 102 15.41 17.48 -7.41
CA LEU A 102 15.41 18.72 -6.62
C LEU A 102 14.04 19.40 -6.59
N LEU A 103 13.37 19.48 -7.74
CA LEU A 103 12.02 20.06 -7.85
C LEU A 103 11.01 19.30 -7.00
N ILE A 104 11.04 17.96 -7.05
CA ILE A 104 10.13 17.13 -6.28
C ILE A 104 10.42 17.27 -4.79
N ALA A 105 11.68 17.11 -4.36
CA ALA A 105 12.06 17.17 -2.95
C ALA A 105 11.76 18.55 -2.32
N GLY A 106 11.90 19.64 -3.09
CA GLY A 106 11.68 21.00 -2.57
C GLY A 106 10.22 21.47 -2.62
N GLN A 107 9.33 20.80 -3.35
CA GLN A 107 7.94 21.22 -3.53
C GLN A 107 6.93 20.32 -2.82
N PHE A 108 7.21 19.02 -2.72
CA PHE A 108 6.27 18.03 -2.21
C PHE A 108 6.80 17.34 -0.95
N VAL A 109 5.91 17.14 0.03
CA VAL A 109 6.22 16.37 1.23
C VAL A 109 5.82 14.91 0.97
N ILE A 110 6.74 14.14 0.40
CA ILE A 110 6.59 12.70 0.19
C ILE A 110 7.50 12.01 1.22
N PRO A 111 6.98 11.53 2.36
CA PRO A 111 7.78 11.07 3.49
C PRO A 111 8.33 9.65 3.27
N GLU A 112 9.02 9.45 2.16
CA GLU A 112 9.54 8.16 1.73
C GLU A 112 10.96 8.27 1.16
N VAL A 113 11.66 7.14 1.15
CA VAL A 113 12.82 6.96 0.30
C VAL A 113 12.34 6.62 -1.10
N CYS A 114 12.66 7.47 -2.06
CA CYS A 114 12.22 7.38 -3.44
C CYS A 114 13.42 7.26 -4.39
N LEU A 115 13.14 6.82 -5.61
CA LEU A 115 14.09 6.84 -6.72
C LEU A 115 13.46 7.63 -7.87
N TYR A 116 14.13 8.69 -8.32
CA TYR A 116 13.69 9.49 -9.46
C TYR A 116 14.58 9.21 -10.67
N PHE A 117 13.98 8.79 -11.77
CA PHE A 117 14.69 8.52 -13.02
C PHE A 117 13.72 8.65 -14.21
N HIS A 118 14.17 9.28 -15.30
CA HIS A 118 13.42 9.37 -16.55
C HIS A 118 11.96 9.82 -16.36
N ASN A 119 11.79 10.99 -15.75
CA ASN A 119 10.49 11.65 -15.51
C ASN A 119 9.53 10.87 -14.59
N LYS A 120 10.01 9.86 -13.85
CA LYS A 120 9.19 9.08 -12.93
C LYS A 120 9.81 9.05 -11.55
N LEU A 121 8.98 9.22 -10.54
CA LEU A 121 9.32 9.01 -9.13
C LEU A 121 8.73 7.68 -8.68
N TYR A 122 9.59 6.79 -8.19
CA TYR A 122 9.20 5.48 -7.69
C TYR A 122 9.43 5.39 -6.18
N ARG A 123 8.67 4.52 -5.51
CA ARG A 123 8.98 4.08 -4.13
C ARG A 123 10.28 3.28 -4.17
N GLY A 124 11.27 3.66 -3.36
CA GLY A 124 12.65 3.15 -3.45
C GLY A 124 12.75 1.63 -3.34
N ASN A 125 12.05 1.03 -2.37
CA ASN A 125 12.01 -0.42 -2.15
C ASN A 125 11.05 -1.19 -3.07
N ARG A 126 10.61 -0.58 -4.17
CA ARG A 126 9.81 -1.21 -5.22
C ARG A 126 10.51 -1.20 -6.58
N VAL A 127 11.71 -0.62 -6.65
CA VAL A 127 12.45 -0.46 -7.90
C VAL A 127 13.44 -1.59 -8.12
N THR A 128 13.60 -1.97 -9.39
CA THR A 128 14.73 -2.75 -9.89
C THR A 128 15.29 -2.12 -11.17
N LYS A 129 16.59 -2.32 -11.45
CA LYS A 129 17.22 -1.87 -12.70
C LYS A 129 16.91 -2.88 -13.80
N VAL A 130 16.25 -2.42 -14.87
CA VAL A 130 15.78 -3.28 -15.97
C VAL A 130 16.53 -3.08 -17.28
N ASP A 131 17.28 -1.98 -17.40
CA ASP A 131 18.02 -1.67 -18.63
C ASP A 131 19.35 -0.97 -18.30
N SER A 132 20.42 -1.40 -18.98
CA SER A 132 21.78 -0.87 -18.79
C SER A 132 22.18 0.19 -19.81
N GLY A 133 21.43 0.36 -20.92
CA GLY A 133 21.75 1.30 -22.00
C GLY A 133 20.70 2.39 -22.22
N SER A 134 19.44 2.12 -21.85
CA SER A 134 18.34 3.08 -21.96
C SER A 134 18.36 4.10 -20.83
N PHE A 135 17.93 5.32 -21.12
CA PHE A 135 17.62 6.33 -20.10
C PHE A 135 16.42 5.91 -19.23
N ASN A 136 15.54 5.04 -19.72
CA ASN A 136 14.49 4.42 -18.90
C ASN A 136 15.02 3.16 -18.19
N ALA A 137 16.02 3.35 -17.32
CA ALA A 137 16.83 2.29 -16.74
C ALA A 137 16.14 1.48 -15.62
N PHE A 138 15.18 2.10 -14.94
CA PHE A 138 14.54 1.56 -13.74
C PHE A 138 13.04 1.35 -13.93
N ASN A 139 12.50 0.34 -13.26
CA ASN A 139 11.07 0.07 -13.24
C ASN A 139 10.61 -0.33 -11.83
N SER A 140 9.33 -0.07 -11.55
CA SER A 140 8.62 -0.52 -10.36
C SER A 140 7.49 -1.45 -10.82
N PRO A 141 7.75 -2.75 -10.97
CA PRO A 141 6.88 -3.64 -11.74
C PRO A 141 5.55 -3.96 -11.05
N ASN A 142 5.52 -3.93 -9.72
CA ASN A 142 4.35 -4.28 -8.89
C ASN A 142 3.71 -3.06 -8.20
N LEU A 143 4.23 -1.84 -8.40
CA LEU A 143 3.65 -0.62 -7.85
C LEU A 143 3.77 0.52 -8.88
N ALA A 144 2.69 1.25 -9.12
CA ALA A 144 2.72 2.42 -10.00
C ALA A 144 3.70 3.50 -9.47
N PRO A 145 4.28 4.33 -10.35
CA PRO A 145 5.08 5.49 -9.91
C PRO A 145 4.29 6.37 -8.92
N LEU A 146 4.99 6.88 -7.91
CA LEU A 146 4.47 7.87 -6.97
C LEU A 146 4.24 9.22 -7.67
N ALA A 147 5.02 9.52 -8.71
CA ALA A 147 4.81 10.70 -9.54
C ALA A 147 5.26 10.49 -10.97
N ASN A 148 4.63 11.22 -11.89
CA ASN A 148 5.10 11.41 -13.27
C ASN A 148 5.37 12.91 -13.48
N ALA A 149 6.58 13.25 -13.91
CA ALA A 149 7.09 14.59 -14.13
C ALA A 149 7.23 14.87 -15.63
N GLU A 150 6.10 15.01 -16.31
CA GLU A 150 6.05 15.36 -17.73
C GLU A 150 5.95 16.89 -17.88
N VAL A 151 4.95 17.40 -18.61
CA VAL A 151 4.65 18.85 -18.66
C VAL A 151 4.34 19.41 -17.28
N ASP A 152 3.62 18.61 -16.47
CA ASP A 152 3.32 18.88 -15.07
C ASP A 152 3.79 17.71 -14.20
N ILE A 153 4.17 18.02 -12.95
CA ILE A 153 4.46 17.00 -11.95
C ILE A 153 3.14 16.55 -11.32
N LYS A 154 2.71 15.33 -11.65
CA LYS A 154 1.49 14.71 -11.10
C LYS A 154 1.87 13.69 -10.04
N ILE A 155 1.50 13.96 -8.79
CA ILE A 155 1.69 13.04 -7.66
C ILE A 155 0.46 12.14 -7.52
N ASN A 156 0.69 10.84 -7.32
CA ASN A 156 -0.34 9.88 -6.94
C ASN A 156 -0.44 9.81 -5.41
N TRP A 157 -1.19 10.74 -4.80
CA TRP A 157 -1.30 10.85 -3.34
C TRP A 157 -1.98 9.66 -2.67
N ASP A 158 -2.71 8.85 -3.42
CA ASP A 158 -3.37 7.64 -2.91
C ASP A 158 -2.35 6.52 -2.66
N THR A 159 -1.21 6.51 -3.37
CA THR A 159 -0.14 5.53 -3.17
C THR A 159 0.96 6.01 -2.22
N VAL A 160 1.10 7.32 -2.03
CA VAL A 160 2.07 7.93 -1.11
C VAL A 160 1.73 7.54 0.33
N TRP A 161 2.74 7.02 1.03
CA TRP A 161 2.64 6.69 2.44
C TRP A 161 2.40 7.95 3.26
N ARG A 162 1.43 7.87 4.19
CA ARG A 162 1.17 8.95 5.15
C ARG A 162 1.80 8.60 6.48
N ALA A 163 2.62 9.50 7.01
CA ALA A 163 3.20 9.32 8.34
C ALA A 163 2.08 9.11 9.37
N ASN A 164 2.14 7.99 10.08
CA ASN A 164 1.13 7.54 11.03
C ASN A 164 1.67 7.48 12.47
N THR A 165 2.76 8.18 12.73
CA THR A 165 3.51 8.10 13.99
C THR A 165 3.90 9.49 14.49
N THR A 166 3.93 9.64 15.82
CA THR A 166 4.45 10.81 16.52
C THR A 166 5.92 10.62 16.94
N SER A 167 6.49 9.44 16.67
CA SER A 167 7.89 9.15 16.94
C SER A 167 8.81 10.04 16.12
N ARG A 168 9.94 10.42 16.71
CA ARG A 168 10.97 11.20 16.02
C ARG A 168 11.68 10.32 14.98
N PHE A 169 12.05 10.94 13.85
CA PHE A 169 12.93 10.35 12.86
C PHE A 169 14.23 9.82 13.51
N ARG A 170 14.64 8.62 13.11
CA ARG A 170 15.89 7.99 13.54
C ARG A 170 16.46 7.11 12.45
N VAL A 171 17.77 6.88 12.49
CA VAL A 171 18.45 5.99 11.55
C VAL A 171 19.10 4.81 12.26
N SER A 172 18.60 3.62 11.92
CA SER A 172 19.11 2.32 12.36
C SER A 172 20.10 1.78 11.33
N THR A 173 21.38 1.76 11.68
CA THR A 173 22.48 1.44 10.75
C THR A 173 22.92 -0.02 10.75
N GLN A 174 22.48 -0.81 11.73
CA GLN A 174 22.91 -2.20 11.85
C GLN A 174 22.22 -3.05 10.78
N MET A 175 23.02 -3.80 10.03
CA MET A 175 22.60 -4.68 8.93
C MET A 175 23.35 -6.00 9.07
N ASN A 176 22.62 -7.12 9.05
CA ASN A 176 23.24 -8.45 9.12
C ASN A 176 23.86 -8.79 7.75
N ARG A 177 25.16 -9.11 7.74
CA ARG A 177 25.92 -9.44 6.52
C ARG A 177 25.81 -10.92 6.11
N ASN A 178 25.30 -11.78 6.99
CA ASN A 178 25.08 -13.21 6.76
C ASN A 178 23.76 -13.46 6.01
N VAL A 179 23.52 -12.68 4.97
CA VAL A 179 22.37 -12.82 4.08
C VAL A 179 22.81 -13.10 2.64
N GLY A 180 22.02 -13.85 1.90
CA GLY A 180 22.35 -14.22 0.51
C GLY A 180 21.16 -14.17 -0.43
N LEU A 181 21.44 -14.14 -1.73
CA LEU A 181 20.44 -14.30 -2.79
C LEU A 181 20.80 -15.53 -3.62
N LEU A 182 19.89 -16.50 -3.68
CA LEU A 182 20.05 -17.73 -4.45
C LEU A 182 18.98 -17.80 -5.54
N ARG A 183 19.40 -17.80 -6.80
CA ARG A 183 18.51 -17.98 -7.94
C ARG A 183 18.42 -19.47 -8.31
N LEU A 184 17.21 -20.03 -8.31
CA LEU A 184 17.00 -21.37 -8.84
C LEU A 184 17.15 -21.39 -10.36
N PHE A 185 17.77 -22.44 -10.89
CA PHE A 185 17.81 -22.73 -12.31
C PHE A 185 17.67 -24.24 -12.57
N PRO A 186 17.17 -24.65 -13.74
CA PRO A 186 17.00 -26.06 -14.04
C PRO A 186 18.34 -26.80 -13.92
N GLY A 187 18.37 -27.86 -13.09
CA GLY A 187 19.57 -28.64 -12.86
C GLY A 187 20.44 -28.20 -11.67
N ILE A 188 20.04 -27.19 -10.89
CA ILE A 188 20.72 -26.88 -9.62
C ILE A 188 20.77 -28.13 -8.72
N THR A 189 21.94 -28.41 -8.16
CA THR A 189 22.17 -29.61 -7.35
C THR A 189 21.85 -29.36 -5.88
N ALA A 190 21.40 -30.39 -5.16
CA ALA A 190 21.22 -30.30 -3.71
C ALA A 190 22.54 -29.96 -2.99
N MET A 191 23.69 -30.43 -3.50
CA MET A 191 25.01 -30.07 -2.96
C MET A 191 25.31 -28.56 -3.08
N THR A 192 24.93 -27.93 -4.19
CA THR A 192 25.07 -26.48 -4.38
C THR A 192 24.22 -25.73 -3.36
N VAL A 193 22.94 -26.11 -3.21
CA VAL A 193 22.02 -25.50 -2.22
C VAL A 193 22.54 -25.68 -0.81
N LYS A 194 22.96 -26.91 -0.45
CA LYS A 194 23.56 -27.23 0.84
C LYS A 194 24.78 -26.37 1.15
N SER A 195 25.67 -26.22 0.18
CA SER A 195 26.90 -25.43 0.31
C SER A 195 26.58 -23.95 0.51
N PHE A 196 25.59 -23.43 -0.22
CA PHE A 196 25.14 -22.04 -0.10
C PHE A 196 24.49 -21.73 1.26
N LEU A 197 23.81 -22.72 1.86
CA LEU A 197 23.10 -22.62 3.13
C LEU A 197 23.93 -23.07 4.35
N GLN A 198 25.26 -23.22 4.20
CA GLN A 198 26.14 -23.49 5.33
C GLN A 198 26.32 -22.25 6.21
N ALA A 199 26.65 -22.49 7.49
CA ALA A 199 27.07 -21.42 8.39
C ALA A 199 28.26 -20.64 7.78
N PRO A 200 28.32 -19.31 7.93
CA PRO A 200 27.54 -18.48 8.86
C PRO A 200 26.19 -17.95 8.32
N MET A 201 25.67 -18.44 7.18
CA MET A 201 24.44 -17.93 6.58
C MET A 201 23.23 -17.98 7.54
N GLU A 202 22.54 -16.85 7.71
CA GLU A 202 21.38 -16.72 8.61
C GLU A 202 20.06 -16.51 7.86
N ALA A 203 20.10 -15.92 6.67
CA ALA A 203 18.92 -15.84 5.81
C ALA A 203 19.25 -15.75 4.33
N ILE A 204 18.34 -16.21 3.48
CA ILE A 204 18.47 -16.03 2.04
C ILE A 204 17.16 -15.57 1.39
N VAL A 205 17.30 -14.84 0.29
CA VAL A 205 16.24 -14.67 -0.71
C VAL A 205 16.42 -15.78 -1.74
N LEU A 206 15.43 -16.66 -1.85
CA LEU A 206 15.37 -17.70 -2.86
C LEU A 206 14.51 -17.20 -4.03
N GLU A 207 15.12 -16.97 -5.20
CA GLU A 207 14.36 -16.64 -6.40
C GLU A 207 13.88 -17.93 -7.10
N THR A 208 12.57 -18.13 -7.15
CA THR A 208 11.90 -19.32 -7.69
C THR A 208 11.07 -19.01 -8.95
N TYR A 209 10.54 -20.04 -9.61
CA TYR A 209 9.88 -19.87 -10.91
C TYR A 209 8.43 -19.39 -10.78
N GLY A 210 7.99 -18.56 -11.73
CA GLY A 210 6.58 -18.22 -11.90
C GLY A 210 5.95 -17.65 -10.63
N SER A 211 4.89 -18.28 -10.12
CA SER A 211 4.19 -17.86 -8.91
C SER A 211 4.85 -18.29 -7.60
N GLY A 212 6.15 -18.63 -7.60
CA GLY A 212 6.85 -19.06 -6.39
C GLY A 212 7.19 -20.55 -6.31
N ASN A 213 7.36 -21.22 -7.45
CA ASN A 213 7.41 -22.68 -7.56
C ASN A 213 8.85 -23.21 -7.59
N ALA A 214 9.07 -24.36 -6.94
CA ALA A 214 10.28 -25.18 -7.07
C ALA A 214 9.93 -26.62 -7.51
N PRO A 215 10.91 -27.41 -7.99
CA PRO A 215 10.68 -28.81 -8.35
C PRO A 215 10.20 -29.63 -7.14
N ASP A 216 8.99 -30.18 -7.21
CA ASP A 216 8.37 -31.02 -6.18
C ASP A 216 8.80 -32.50 -6.28
N ASN A 217 9.27 -32.93 -7.45
CA ASN A 217 9.85 -34.24 -7.69
C ASN A 217 11.31 -34.39 -7.18
N ARG A 218 11.85 -33.36 -6.53
CA ARG A 218 13.23 -33.33 -6.00
C ARG A 218 13.22 -33.25 -4.48
N ALA A 219 12.92 -34.39 -3.86
CA ALA A 219 12.92 -34.51 -2.40
C ALA A 219 14.27 -34.13 -1.77
N ASP A 220 15.38 -34.40 -2.47
CA ASP A 220 16.72 -33.99 -2.06
C ASP A 220 16.88 -32.47 -1.91
N LEU A 221 16.27 -31.67 -2.81
CA LEU A 221 16.30 -30.21 -2.71
C LEU A 221 15.41 -29.69 -1.59
N LEU A 222 14.18 -30.21 -1.48
CA LEU A 222 13.24 -29.81 -0.43
C LEU A 222 13.77 -30.13 0.97
N GLU A 223 14.48 -31.26 1.12
CA GLU A 223 15.11 -31.65 2.38
C GLU A 223 16.26 -30.72 2.76
N GLU A 224 17.08 -30.25 1.82
CA GLU A 224 18.14 -29.26 2.12
C GLU A 224 17.55 -27.92 2.59
N PHE A 225 16.41 -27.50 2.03
CA PHE A 225 15.70 -26.33 2.52
C PHE A 225 15.12 -26.55 3.92
N ARG A 226 14.44 -27.68 4.16
CA ARG A 226 13.92 -28.03 5.50
C ARG A 226 15.04 -28.09 6.54
N ASN A 227 16.14 -28.76 6.22
CA ASN A 227 17.30 -28.83 7.10
C ASN A 227 17.85 -27.43 7.43
N ALA A 228 17.83 -26.49 6.48
CA ALA A 228 18.27 -25.13 6.72
C ALA A 228 17.29 -24.33 7.60
N THR A 229 15.99 -24.46 7.37
CA THR A 229 14.98 -23.78 8.20
C THR A 229 14.95 -24.31 9.62
N GLU A 230 15.14 -25.63 9.81
CA GLU A 230 15.32 -26.27 11.12
C GLU A 230 16.58 -25.78 11.86
N ARG A 231 17.69 -25.55 11.13
CA ARG A 231 18.90 -24.89 11.68
C ARG A 231 18.67 -23.41 12.03
N GLY A 232 17.54 -22.84 11.66
CA GLY A 232 17.18 -21.45 11.94
C GLY A 232 17.45 -20.46 10.81
N VAL A 233 17.87 -20.94 9.62
CA VAL A 233 18.06 -20.08 8.45
C VAL A 233 16.70 -19.62 7.93
N ILE A 234 16.50 -18.31 7.78
CA ILE A 234 15.26 -17.76 7.21
C ILE A 234 15.36 -17.78 5.69
N ILE A 235 14.40 -18.39 5.00
CA ILE A 235 14.40 -18.45 3.54
C ILE A 235 13.16 -17.73 3.02
N VAL A 236 13.34 -16.60 2.33
CA VAL A 236 12.27 -15.82 1.72
C VAL A 236 12.16 -16.18 0.23
N ASN A 237 11.01 -16.70 -0.17
CA ASN A 237 10.70 -17.06 -1.54
C ASN A 237 10.24 -15.83 -2.33
N CYS A 238 11.03 -15.40 -3.31
CA CYS A 238 10.69 -14.37 -4.28
C CYS A 238 10.54 -14.98 -5.68
N THR A 239 9.71 -14.38 -6.53
CA THR A 239 9.62 -14.82 -7.92
C THR A 239 10.78 -14.27 -8.74
N GLN A 240 11.27 -15.07 -9.69
CA GLN A 240 12.19 -14.63 -10.75
C GLN A 240 11.52 -13.74 -11.80
N CYS A 241 10.18 -13.73 -11.86
CA CYS A 241 9.42 -12.92 -12.79
C CYS A 241 9.52 -11.44 -12.41
N LEU A 242 9.73 -10.58 -13.40
CA LEU A 242 9.79 -9.13 -13.18
C LEU A 242 8.51 -8.60 -12.51
N ARG A 243 7.34 -9.11 -12.92
CA ARG A 243 6.03 -8.75 -12.36
C ARG A 243 5.31 -9.99 -11.84
N GLY A 244 4.63 -9.86 -10.71
CA GLY A 244 3.86 -10.94 -10.09
C GLY A 244 4.07 -11.03 -8.58
N SER A 245 3.36 -11.96 -7.96
CA SER A 245 3.48 -12.29 -6.54
C SER A 245 3.68 -13.79 -6.37
N VAL A 246 4.44 -14.17 -5.35
CA VAL A 246 4.49 -15.55 -4.85
C VAL A 246 3.15 -15.92 -4.21
N THR A 247 2.61 -17.08 -4.58
CA THR A 247 1.37 -17.65 -4.05
C THR A 247 1.55 -19.12 -3.69
N THR A 248 0.79 -19.62 -2.70
CA THR A 248 0.85 -21.01 -2.23
C THR A 248 -0.20 -21.91 -2.90
N SER A 249 -0.89 -21.42 -3.94
CA SER A 249 -2.03 -22.10 -4.56
C SER A 249 -1.68 -23.36 -5.36
N TYR A 250 -0.40 -23.55 -5.72
CA TYR A 250 0.08 -24.73 -6.45
C TYR A 250 0.78 -25.72 -5.52
N ALA A 251 0.74 -27.02 -5.84
CA ALA A 251 1.40 -28.08 -5.07
C ALA A 251 2.91 -27.81 -4.88
N THR A 252 3.57 -27.29 -5.91
CA THR A 252 5.00 -26.91 -5.91
C THR A 252 5.31 -25.69 -5.02
N GLY A 253 4.37 -24.74 -4.90
CA GLY A 253 4.46 -23.63 -3.96
C GLY A 253 4.19 -24.06 -2.52
N LYS A 254 3.24 -24.99 -2.33
CA LYS A 254 2.94 -25.58 -1.03
C LYS A 254 4.11 -26.39 -0.47
N ALA A 255 4.81 -27.16 -1.31
CA ALA A 255 5.99 -27.93 -0.90
C ALA A 255 7.09 -27.05 -0.28
N LEU A 256 7.29 -25.83 -0.79
CA LEU A 256 8.23 -24.87 -0.20
C LEU A 256 7.71 -24.29 1.11
N SER A 257 6.42 -23.98 1.20
CA SER A 257 5.81 -23.55 2.46
C SER A 257 5.92 -24.62 3.54
N ASP A 258 5.69 -25.89 3.18
CA ASP A 258 5.82 -27.06 4.06
C ASP A 258 7.28 -27.31 4.47
N ALA A 259 8.26 -26.85 3.68
CA ALA A 259 9.68 -26.83 4.03
C ALA A 259 10.09 -25.64 4.91
N GLY A 260 9.14 -24.78 5.30
CA GLY A 260 9.35 -23.65 6.22
C GLY A 260 9.80 -22.35 5.54
N LEU A 261 9.68 -22.24 4.21
CA LEU A 261 9.97 -21.00 3.51
C LEU A 261 8.88 -19.95 3.74
N VAL A 262 9.29 -18.69 3.74
CA VAL A 262 8.41 -17.53 3.91
C VAL A 262 8.12 -16.90 2.56
N ALA A 263 6.85 -16.62 2.24
CA ALA A 263 6.50 -15.97 0.99
C ALA A 263 6.94 -14.49 0.98
N GLY A 264 7.76 -14.11 0.00
CA GLY A 264 8.17 -12.72 -0.26
C GLY A 264 7.12 -11.90 -1.02
N CYS A 265 5.98 -12.50 -1.36
CA CYS A 265 4.88 -11.89 -2.10
C CYS A 265 5.38 -11.22 -3.40
N ASP A 266 5.19 -9.91 -3.53
CA ASP A 266 5.53 -9.11 -4.70
C ASP A 266 6.75 -8.19 -4.46
N MET A 267 7.55 -8.48 -3.42
CA MET A 267 8.81 -7.77 -3.15
C MET A 267 9.82 -8.02 -4.26
N THR A 268 10.60 -6.98 -4.57
CA THR A 268 11.79 -7.15 -5.40
C THR A 268 12.89 -7.88 -4.62
N PRO A 269 13.82 -8.59 -5.28
CA PRO A 269 14.92 -9.26 -4.59
C PRO A 269 15.80 -8.29 -3.78
N GLU A 270 16.00 -7.06 -4.26
CA GLU A 270 16.76 -6.01 -3.56
C GLU A 270 16.08 -5.62 -2.24
N ALA A 271 14.76 -5.42 -2.28
CA ALA A 271 13.98 -5.08 -1.10
C ALA A 271 13.93 -6.24 -0.11
N ALA A 272 13.72 -7.48 -0.58
CA ALA A 272 13.72 -8.66 0.26
C ALA A 272 15.06 -8.88 0.97
N LEU A 273 16.19 -8.74 0.25
CA LEU A 273 17.53 -8.90 0.79
C LEU A 273 17.83 -7.82 1.86
N CYS A 274 17.56 -6.55 1.54
CA CYS A 274 17.77 -5.45 2.47
C CYS A 274 16.90 -5.58 3.71
N LYS A 275 15.65 -6.00 3.55
CA LYS A 275 14.73 -6.23 4.67
C LYS A 275 15.22 -7.35 5.59
N LEU A 276 15.65 -8.48 5.02
CA LEU A 276 16.22 -9.58 5.79
C LEU A 276 17.44 -9.14 6.59
N SER A 277 18.36 -8.43 5.94
CA SER A 277 19.57 -7.91 6.57
C SER A 277 19.24 -6.97 7.74
N TYR A 278 18.32 -6.04 7.52
CA TYR A 278 17.87 -5.08 8.54
C TYR A 278 17.23 -5.78 9.75
N VAL A 279 16.33 -6.71 9.50
CA VAL A 279 15.53 -7.37 10.55
C VAL A 279 16.35 -8.33 11.39
N LEU A 280 17.27 -9.06 10.77
CA LEU A 280 18.17 -9.94 11.49
C LEU A 280 19.07 -9.16 12.44
N ALA A 281 19.47 -7.94 12.06
CA ALA A 281 20.28 -7.05 12.89
C ALA A 281 19.53 -6.47 14.10
N ARG A 282 18.19 -6.44 14.08
CA ARG A 282 17.38 -5.94 15.19
C ARG A 282 17.50 -6.86 16.41
N THR A 283 17.93 -6.30 17.54
CA THR A 283 18.11 -7.03 18.81
C THR A 283 16.85 -7.04 19.66
N ASP A 284 15.90 -6.15 19.38
CA ASP A 284 14.61 -6.02 20.05
C ASP A 284 13.55 -7.01 19.53
N LEU A 285 13.81 -7.70 18.41
CA LEU A 285 12.91 -8.69 17.84
C LEU A 285 13.29 -10.11 18.29
N SER A 286 12.30 -10.89 18.75
CA SER A 286 12.47 -12.32 19.02
C SER A 286 12.72 -13.10 17.72
N ILE A 287 13.32 -14.28 17.83
CA ILE A 287 13.55 -15.18 16.67
C ILE A 287 12.24 -15.50 15.94
N GLU A 288 11.16 -15.69 16.70
CA GLU A 288 9.82 -15.93 16.16
C GLU A 288 9.27 -14.71 15.42
N ALA A 289 9.51 -13.50 15.93
CA ALA A 289 9.18 -12.27 15.22
C ALA A 289 10.00 -12.12 13.93
N LYS A 290 11.31 -12.44 13.94
CA LYS A 290 12.18 -12.37 12.75
C LYS A 290 11.72 -13.31 11.64
N ARG A 291 11.29 -14.54 11.97
CA ARG A 291 10.74 -15.51 11.01
C ARG A 291 9.47 -15.01 10.33
N LYS A 292 8.64 -14.26 11.06
CA LYS A 292 7.41 -13.64 10.52
C LYS A 292 7.69 -12.47 9.55
N VAL A 293 8.87 -11.86 9.61
CA VAL A 293 9.19 -10.64 8.84
C VAL A 293 9.60 -10.91 7.38
N GLY A 294 9.90 -12.17 7.01
CA GLY A 294 9.98 -12.59 5.61
C GLY A 294 8.66 -12.38 4.85
N VAL A 295 7.54 -12.34 5.58
CA VAL A 295 6.27 -11.78 5.12
C VAL A 295 6.31 -10.29 5.46
N PRO A 296 5.90 -9.37 4.58
CA PRO A 296 5.55 -8.04 5.02
C PRO A 296 4.27 -8.13 5.86
N LEU A 297 4.34 -8.64 7.08
CA LEU A 297 3.17 -8.81 7.95
C LEU A 297 2.59 -7.47 8.42
N GLU A 298 3.22 -6.34 8.10
CA GLU A 298 2.61 -5.03 8.21
C GLU A 298 2.28 -4.45 6.83
N ALA A 299 3.21 -4.44 5.87
CA ALA A 299 2.94 -3.83 4.55
C ALA A 299 2.10 -4.68 3.56
N VAL A 300 2.18 -6.01 3.60
CA VAL A 300 1.35 -6.95 2.82
C VAL A 300 0.10 -7.30 3.60
N ARG A 301 0.16 -7.35 4.94
CA ARG A 301 -1.05 -7.37 5.76
C ARG A 301 -1.86 -6.12 5.45
N ASP A 302 -1.33 -4.91 5.56
CA ASP A 302 -2.12 -3.69 5.32
C ASP A 302 -2.50 -3.51 3.84
N ALA A 303 -1.79 -4.11 2.88
CA ALA A 303 -2.15 -4.08 1.45
C ALA A 303 -3.17 -5.15 1.02
N LEU A 304 -3.17 -6.34 1.63
CA LEU A 304 -4.10 -7.44 1.28
C LEU A 304 -5.26 -7.57 2.26
N THR A 305 -5.10 -7.12 3.51
CA THR A 305 -6.13 -7.15 4.55
C THR A 305 -7.40 -6.46 4.10
N PRO A 306 -7.38 -5.27 3.49
CA PRO A 306 -8.63 -4.63 3.10
C PRO A 306 -9.39 -5.49 2.10
N THR A 307 -8.70 -6.02 1.09
CA THR A 307 -9.29 -6.90 0.06
C THR A 307 -9.81 -8.22 0.64
N LEU A 308 -9.05 -8.88 1.51
CA LEU A 308 -9.43 -10.15 2.14
C LEU A 308 -10.58 -9.97 3.14
N ALA A 309 -10.53 -8.91 3.96
CA ALA A 309 -11.58 -8.59 4.91
C ALA A 309 -12.85 -8.12 4.20
N CYS A 310 -12.74 -7.39 3.08
CA CYS A 310 -13.87 -7.08 2.22
C CYS A 310 -14.49 -8.34 1.60
N ALA A 311 -13.68 -9.29 1.13
CA ALA A 311 -14.16 -10.55 0.58
C ALA A 311 -14.87 -11.41 1.66
N ALA A 312 -14.29 -11.54 2.85
CA ALA A 312 -14.91 -12.24 3.98
C ALA A 312 -16.22 -11.56 4.40
N SER A 313 -16.23 -10.23 4.46
CA SER A 313 -17.45 -9.46 4.74
C SER A 313 -18.52 -9.65 3.68
N LYS A 314 -18.14 -9.82 2.41
CA LYS A 314 -19.08 -10.04 1.31
C LYS A 314 -19.88 -11.34 1.47
N ILE A 315 -19.20 -12.41 1.91
CA ILE A 315 -19.82 -13.72 2.07
C ILE A 315 -20.39 -13.95 3.48
N GLY A 316 -20.24 -12.98 4.40
CA GLY A 316 -20.74 -13.09 5.77
C GLY A 316 -19.85 -13.93 6.70
N ASP A 317 -18.59 -14.18 6.34
CA ASP A 317 -17.68 -15.07 7.05
C ASP A 317 -17.02 -14.36 8.25
N LEU A 318 -17.68 -14.46 9.40
CA LEU A 318 -17.20 -13.91 10.66
C LEU A 318 -15.93 -14.61 11.18
N GLU A 319 -15.81 -15.92 10.98
CA GLU A 319 -14.67 -16.69 11.46
C GLU A 319 -13.39 -16.25 10.74
N ALA A 320 -13.47 -16.03 9.43
CA ALA A 320 -12.36 -15.48 8.66
C ALA A 320 -12.00 -14.06 9.11
N LEU A 321 -12.99 -13.20 9.39
CA LEU A 321 -12.74 -11.84 9.88
C LEU A 321 -12.07 -11.84 11.26
N ASP A 322 -12.48 -12.75 12.14
CA ASP A 322 -11.89 -12.90 13.47
C ASP A 322 -10.46 -13.41 13.39
N ALA A 323 -10.19 -14.43 12.56
CA ALA A 323 -8.83 -14.89 12.29
C ALA A 323 -7.94 -13.77 11.70
N ILE A 324 -8.46 -12.97 10.77
CA ILE A 324 -7.76 -11.79 10.22
C ILE A 324 -7.43 -10.78 11.33
N LYS A 325 -8.33 -10.57 12.29
CA LYS A 325 -8.14 -9.67 13.42
C LYS A 325 -7.13 -10.20 14.43
N GLU A 326 -7.18 -11.49 14.78
CA GLU A 326 -6.24 -12.15 15.69
C GLU A 326 -4.80 -12.10 15.16
N MET A 327 -4.63 -12.08 13.84
CA MET A 327 -3.34 -11.81 13.17
C MET A 327 -2.85 -10.35 13.28
N GLY A 328 -3.54 -9.51 14.06
CA GLY A 328 -3.19 -8.14 14.36
C GLY A 328 -3.59 -7.12 13.29
N SER A 329 -4.46 -7.50 12.34
CA SER A 329 -4.83 -6.65 11.20
C SER A 329 -5.85 -5.57 11.58
N ASN A 330 -5.83 -4.44 10.85
CA ASN A 330 -6.83 -3.38 11.00
C ASN A 330 -8.00 -3.56 10.02
N LEU A 331 -9.15 -3.99 10.53
CA LEU A 331 -10.39 -4.17 9.74
C LEU A 331 -11.08 -2.85 9.33
N SER A 332 -10.51 -1.70 9.67
CA SER A 332 -11.02 -0.38 9.27
C SER A 332 -10.41 0.15 7.98
N LEU A 333 -9.43 -0.55 7.41
CA LEU A 333 -8.79 -0.14 6.17
C LEU A 333 -9.69 -0.42 4.96
N GLY A 334 -9.66 0.48 3.97
CA GLY A 334 -10.42 0.37 2.72
C GLY A 334 -9.64 -0.36 1.63
N ASP A 335 -10.37 -1.06 0.75
CA ASP A 335 -9.83 -1.65 -0.48
C ASP A 335 -9.45 -0.58 -1.52
N TYR A 336 -9.15 -1.01 -2.75
CA TYR A 336 -8.77 -0.12 -3.85
C TYR A 336 -9.87 0.86 -4.28
N ASP A 337 -11.12 0.61 -3.89
CA ASP A 337 -12.25 1.53 -4.08
C ASP A 337 -12.52 2.38 -2.83
N GLY A 338 -11.64 2.33 -1.82
CA GLY A 338 -11.84 2.98 -0.52
C GLY A 338 -12.90 2.29 0.33
N ARG A 339 -13.43 1.14 -0.10
CA ARG A 339 -14.49 0.43 0.62
C ARG A 339 -13.89 -0.36 1.76
N THR A 340 -14.34 -0.06 2.97
CA THR A 340 -13.99 -0.86 4.14
C THR A 340 -14.83 -2.13 4.21
N PRO A 341 -14.41 -3.15 4.98
CA PRO A 341 -15.23 -4.31 5.32
C PRO A 341 -16.66 -3.94 5.74
N LEU A 342 -16.81 -2.82 6.47
CA LEU A 342 -18.11 -2.32 6.92
C LEU A 342 -18.99 -1.83 5.76
N HIS A 343 -18.41 -1.22 4.72
CA HIS A 343 -19.16 -0.87 3.50
C HIS A 343 -19.73 -2.11 2.83
N ILE A 344 -18.92 -3.16 2.69
CA ILE A 344 -19.31 -4.40 2.01
C ILE A 344 -20.38 -5.14 2.81
N ALA A 345 -20.17 -5.31 4.12
CA ALA A 345 -21.17 -5.94 5.00
C ALA A 345 -22.50 -5.16 4.99
N SER A 346 -22.44 -3.83 4.90
CA SER A 346 -23.64 -2.98 4.83
C SER A 346 -24.34 -3.06 3.47
N CYS A 347 -23.59 -3.25 2.39
CA CYS A 347 -24.11 -3.45 1.03
C CYS A 347 -24.80 -4.83 0.87
N GLU A 348 -24.27 -5.87 1.52
CA GLU A 348 -24.78 -7.24 1.42
C GLU A 348 -25.84 -7.57 2.48
N GLY A 349 -25.98 -6.73 3.53
CA GLY A 349 -27.00 -6.89 4.56
C GLY A 349 -26.63 -7.83 5.70
N HIS A 350 -25.33 -8.18 5.83
CA HIS A 350 -24.83 -9.11 6.86
C HIS A 350 -24.80 -8.45 8.24
N LEU A 351 -25.94 -8.39 8.91
CA LEU A 351 -26.12 -7.71 10.20
C LEU A 351 -25.13 -8.17 11.28
N ASN A 352 -24.83 -9.47 11.32
CA ASN A 352 -23.87 -10.06 12.25
C ASN A 352 -22.43 -9.56 12.01
N VAL A 353 -22.01 -9.45 10.74
CA VAL A 353 -20.72 -8.87 10.34
C VAL A 353 -20.65 -7.38 10.65
N VAL A 354 -21.73 -6.63 10.35
CA VAL A 354 -21.82 -5.20 10.69
C VAL A 354 -21.65 -5.01 12.21
N GLN A 355 -22.37 -5.77 13.02
CA GLN A 355 -22.28 -5.71 14.48
C GLN A 355 -20.87 -6.04 14.99
N TYR A 356 -20.23 -7.07 14.42
CA TYR A 356 -18.85 -7.44 14.75
C TYR A 356 -17.89 -6.31 14.40
N LEU A 357 -17.89 -5.81 13.16
CA LEU A 357 -16.97 -4.76 12.71
C LEU A 357 -17.12 -3.46 13.54
N LEU A 358 -18.34 -3.09 13.90
CA LEU A 358 -18.59 -1.95 14.79
C LEU A 358 -18.03 -2.19 16.20
N SER A 359 -18.15 -3.40 16.74
CA SER A 359 -17.54 -3.77 18.03
C SER A 359 -16.01 -3.73 17.99
N GLN A 360 -15.42 -3.92 16.81
CA GLN A 360 -13.97 -3.80 16.56
C GLN A 360 -13.51 -2.37 16.26
N GLY A 361 -14.40 -1.37 16.37
CA GLY A 361 -14.07 0.05 16.23
C GLY A 361 -14.10 0.58 14.80
N ALA A 362 -14.74 -0.11 13.85
CA ALA A 362 -14.91 0.41 12.49
C ALA A 362 -15.73 1.71 12.50
N THR A 363 -15.24 2.74 11.81
CA THR A 363 -15.94 4.02 11.69
C THR A 363 -17.12 3.93 10.74
N VAL A 364 -18.26 4.48 11.15
CA VAL A 364 -19.48 4.59 10.33
C VAL A 364 -19.43 5.72 9.30
N TYR A 365 -18.38 6.56 9.33
CA TYR A 365 -18.21 7.72 8.45
C TYR A 365 -17.09 7.57 7.42
N ALA A 366 -16.49 6.39 7.30
CA ALA A 366 -15.58 6.14 6.18
C ALA A 366 -16.33 6.37 4.86
N LYS A 367 -15.66 6.99 3.88
CA LYS A 367 -16.21 7.24 2.55
C LYS A 367 -15.45 6.42 1.53
N ASP A 368 -16.17 5.75 0.64
CA ASP A 368 -15.57 5.08 -0.50
C ASP A 368 -15.25 6.07 -1.65
N ARG A 369 -14.73 5.57 -2.77
CA ARG A 369 -14.35 6.38 -3.95
C ARG A 369 -15.50 7.17 -4.57
N TYR A 370 -16.75 6.83 -4.27
CA TYR A 370 -17.94 7.52 -4.74
C TYR A 370 -18.45 8.54 -3.71
N GLY A 371 -17.80 8.62 -2.55
CA GLY A 371 -18.22 9.45 -1.42
C GLY A 371 -19.27 8.79 -0.54
N ASP A 372 -19.66 7.54 -0.84
CA ASP A 372 -20.71 6.81 -0.11
C ASP A 372 -20.18 6.32 1.24
N THR A 373 -21.00 6.46 2.30
CA THR A 373 -20.75 5.88 3.63
C THR A 373 -21.36 4.47 3.74
N PRO A 374 -21.01 3.68 4.78
CA PRO A 374 -21.70 2.42 5.05
C PRO A 374 -23.21 2.58 5.21
N LEU A 375 -23.69 3.69 5.81
CA LEU A 375 -25.11 4.00 5.93
C LEU A 375 -25.74 4.22 4.55
N ARG A 376 -25.06 4.97 3.67
CA ARG A 376 -25.52 5.20 2.29
C ARG A 376 -25.67 3.90 1.52
N ASN A 377 -24.69 3.00 1.64
CA ASN A 377 -24.77 1.66 1.03
C ASN A 377 -25.94 0.83 1.60
N ALA A 378 -26.13 0.81 2.93
CA ALA A 378 -27.25 0.08 3.52
C ALA A 378 -28.62 0.57 3.03
N VAL A 379 -28.78 1.90 2.85
CA VAL A 379 -30.00 2.51 2.30
C VAL A 379 -30.21 2.10 0.85
N ARG A 380 -29.19 2.28 0.01
CA ARG A 380 -29.23 1.96 -1.43
C ARG A 380 -29.57 0.49 -1.71
N PHE A 381 -29.10 -0.42 -0.87
CA PHE A 381 -29.34 -1.87 -1.01
C PHE A 381 -30.50 -2.39 -0.15
N ARG A 382 -31.23 -1.50 0.55
CA ARG A 382 -32.50 -1.80 1.25
C ARG A 382 -32.38 -2.69 2.49
N HIS A 383 -31.27 -2.60 3.20
CA HIS A 383 -30.99 -3.43 4.37
C HIS A 383 -31.47 -2.78 5.66
N LYS A 384 -32.79 -2.84 5.91
CA LYS A 384 -33.49 -2.18 7.03
C LYS A 384 -32.82 -2.34 8.39
N GLU A 385 -32.47 -3.57 8.77
CA GLU A 385 -31.88 -3.83 10.10
C GLU A 385 -30.46 -3.29 10.22
N VAL A 386 -29.69 -3.26 9.12
CA VAL A 386 -28.37 -2.61 9.08
C VAL A 386 -28.50 -1.09 9.19
N VAL A 387 -29.46 -0.48 8.49
CA VAL A 387 -29.74 0.97 8.58
C VAL A 387 -30.02 1.37 10.03
N LYS A 388 -30.93 0.65 10.71
CA LYS A 388 -31.24 0.90 12.12
C LYS A 388 -30.00 0.77 13.02
N LEU A 389 -29.18 -0.27 12.82
CA LEU A 389 -27.98 -0.49 13.61
C LEU A 389 -26.93 0.63 13.41
N LEU A 390 -26.68 1.03 12.16
CA LEU A 390 -25.76 2.13 11.84
C LEU A 390 -26.24 3.47 12.43
N ARG A 391 -27.54 3.76 12.34
CA ARG A 391 -28.14 4.96 12.97
C ARG A 391 -27.99 4.96 14.48
N LYS A 392 -28.26 3.83 15.12
CA LYS A 392 -28.08 3.65 16.57
C LYS A 392 -26.63 3.86 17.02
N THR A 393 -25.67 3.57 16.16
CA THR A 393 -24.23 3.78 16.41
C THR A 393 -23.72 5.16 15.99
N GLY A 394 -24.62 6.07 15.60
CA GLY A 394 -24.34 7.49 15.35
C GLY A 394 -24.23 7.89 13.88
N ALA A 395 -24.31 6.93 12.94
CA ALA A 395 -24.23 7.24 11.52
C ALA A 395 -25.34 8.24 11.12
N HIS A 396 -25.01 9.23 10.31
CA HIS A 396 -25.96 10.21 9.78
C HIS A 396 -25.45 10.73 8.45
N PHE A 397 -26.36 11.20 7.60
CA PHE A 397 -26.00 11.91 6.39
C PHE A 397 -25.46 13.30 6.73
N SER A 398 -24.47 13.74 5.97
CA SER A 398 -24.01 15.13 6.01
C SER A 398 -25.08 16.08 5.47
N ARG A 399 -24.91 17.36 5.76
CA ARG A 399 -25.83 18.40 5.26
C ARG A 399 -25.91 18.39 3.73
N ASP A 400 -24.78 18.28 3.05
CA ASP A 400 -24.71 18.27 1.59
C ASP A 400 -25.46 17.05 1.00
N GLU A 401 -25.30 15.86 1.62
CA GLU A 401 -26.02 14.65 1.20
C GLU A 401 -27.54 14.76 1.38
N LEU A 402 -28.00 15.49 2.40
CA LEU A 402 -29.42 15.74 2.63
C LEU A 402 -29.96 16.78 1.66
N GLU A 403 -29.21 17.84 1.37
CA GLU A 403 -29.61 18.87 0.38
C GLU A 403 -29.71 18.28 -1.03
N ASP A 404 -28.82 17.35 -1.40
CA ASP A 404 -28.85 16.67 -2.70
C ASP A 404 -29.83 15.47 -2.76
N ALA A 405 -30.43 15.08 -1.64
CA ALA A 405 -31.31 13.91 -1.53
C ALA A 405 -32.61 14.05 -2.34
N GLY A 406 -33.13 15.27 -2.48
CA GLY A 406 -34.48 15.52 -2.99
C GLY A 406 -34.73 14.91 -4.37
N SER A 407 -33.76 15.01 -5.28
CA SER A 407 -33.89 14.45 -6.63
C SER A 407 -33.96 12.91 -6.62
N GLU A 408 -33.20 12.25 -5.73
CA GLU A 408 -33.26 10.79 -5.58
C GLU A 408 -34.59 10.36 -4.95
N LEU A 409 -35.02 11.04 -3.89
CA LEU A 409 -36.30 10.76 -3.23
C LEU A 409 -37.49 10.93 -4.18
N CYS A 410 -37.51 11.97 -5.01
CA CYS A 410 -38.52 12.17 -6.06
C CYS A 410 -38.50 11.05 -7.11
N SER A 411 -37.32 10.56 -7.48
CA SER A 411 -37.19 9.41 -8.40
C SER A 411 -37.72 8.11 -7.79
N LEU A 412 -37.44 7.85 -6.50
CA LEU A 412 -37.98 6.71 -5.77
C LEU A 412 -39.52 6.80 -5.66
N ALA A 413 -40.05 8.00 -5.38
CA ALA A 413 -41.49 8.27 -5.38
C ALA A 413 -42.13 8.00 -6.75
N ALA A 414 -41.55 8.53 -7.83
CA ALA A 414 -42.05 8.35 -9.20
C ALA A 414 -42.04 6.88 -9.65
N SER A 415 -41.11 6.08 -9.13
CA SER A 415 -41.02 4.64 -9.40
C SER A 415 -41.82 3.78 -8.41
N ALA A 416 -42.59 4.40 -7.51
CA ALA A 416 -43.35 3.76 -6.44
C ALA A 416 -42.51 2.84 -5.54
N ASP A 417 -41.26 3.21 -5.30
CA ASP A 417 -40.31 2.44 -4.53
C ASP A 417 -40.39 2.75 -3.02
N ILE A 418 -41.46 2.22 -2.41
CA ILE A 418 -41.77 2.43 -0.99
C ILE A 418 -40.63 1.99 -0.07
N LYS A 419 -39.98 0.87 -0.39
CA LYS A 419 -38.86 0.35 0.42
C LYS A 419 -37.67 1.29 0.41
N GLY A 420 -37.40 1.96 -0.72
CA GLY A 420 -36.33 2.94 -0.83
C GLY A 420 -36.60 4.17 0.03
N LEU A 421 -37.83 4.71 -0.08
CA LEU A 421 -38.28 5.84 0.74
C LEU A 421 -38.25 5.52 2.24
N GLU A 422 -38.68 4.32 2.62
CA GLU A 422 -38.59 3.83 4.00
C GLU A 422 -37.15 3.82 4.52
N MET A 423 -36.20 3.30 3.74
CA MET A 423 -34.79 3.26 4.17
C MET A 423 -34.22 4.66 4.37
N TRP A 424 -34.55 5.58 3.46
CA TRP A 424 -34.13 6.97 3.54
C TRP A 424 -34.68 7.64 4.80
N HIS A 425 -35.97 7.46 5.09
CA HIS A 425 -36.59 7.96 6.31
C HIS A 425 -35.92 7.40 7.57
N LEU A 426 -35.72 6.08 7.63
CA LEU A 426 -35.04 5.42 8.75
C LEU A 426 -33.60 5.91 8.94
N ALA A 427 -32.91 6.26 7.84
CA ALA A 427 -31.57 6.83 7.86
C ALA A 427 -31.53 8.32 8.26
N GLY A 428 -32.68 8.95 8.49
CA GLY A 428 -32.80 10.36 8.87
C GLY A 428 -32.86 11.33 7.67
N GLY A 429 -33.21 10.83 6.49
CA GLY A 429 -33.54 11.66 5.32
C GLY A 429 -34.89 12.35 5.49
N ASP A 430 -34.96 13.59 5.03
CA ASP A 430 -36.19 14.39 5.03
C ASP A 430 -36.96 14.17 3.71
N LEU A 431 -38.13 13.53 3.80
CA LEU A 431 -38.98 13.21 2.65
C LEU A 431 -39.67 14.44 2.05
N ASP A 432 -39.57 15.61 2.69
CA ASP A 432 -40.08 16.88 2.19
C ASP A 432 -39.01 17.69 1.44
N THR A 433 -37.80 17.15 1.29
CA THR A 433 -36.73 17.79 0.51
C THR A 433 -37.11 17.88 -0.97
N PRO A 434 -37.19 19.07 -1.57
CA PRO A 434 -37.57 19.22 -2.97
C PRO A 434 -36.46 18.76 -3.92
N GLY A 435 -36.86 18.17 -5.05
CA GLY A 435 -35.97 17.82 -6.16
C GLY A 435 -35.56 19.03 -7.01
N TYR A 436 -34.79 18.77 -8.09
CA TYR A 436 -34.30 19.83 -8.98
C TYR A 436 -35.40 20.64 -9.69
N ASP A 437 -36.60 20.07 -9.82
CA ASP A 437 -37.77 20.69 -10.43
C ASP A 437 -38.67 21.40 -9.39
N GLY A 438 -38.25 21.42 -8.13
CA GLY A 438 -38.97 22.04 -7.02
C GLY A 438 -40.10 21.19 -6.44
N GLN A 439 -40.39 20.02 -6.99
CA GLN A 439 -41.41 19.11 -6.44
C GLN A 439 -40.83 18.30 -5.29
N THR A 440 -41.66 18.04 -4.28
CA THR A 440 -41.34 17.10 -3.19
C THR A 440 -41.70 15.66 -3.57
N PRO A 441 -41.05 14.65 -2.96
CA PRO A 441 -41.41 13.25 -3.13
C PRO A 441 -42.91 12.96 -2.89
N MET A 442 -43.50 13.62 -1.90
CA MET A 442 -44.93 13.50 -1.57
C MET A 442 -45.85 14.06 -2.67
N GLU A 443 -45.47 15.18 -3.27
CA GLU A 443 -46.20 15.74 -4.41
C GLU A 443 -46.11 14.83 -5.64
N VAL A 444 -44.93 14.27 -5.92
CA VAL A 444 -44.72 13.31 -7.02
C VAL A 444 -45.61 12.07 -6.85
N VAL A 445 -45.73 11.55 -5.62
CA VAL A 445 -46.63 10.41 -5.33
C VAL A 445 -48.11 10.75 -5.56
N SER A 446 -48.53 11.98 -5.25
CA SER A 446 -49.95 12.40 -5.34
C SER A 446 -50.52 12.45 -6.76
N VAL A 447 -49.65 12.46 -7.78
CA VAL A 447 -50.03 12.48 -9.20
C VAL A 447 -50.44 11.08 -9.71
N TRP A 448 -50.12 10.01 -8.97
CA TRP A 448 -50.38 8.63 -9.35
C TRP A 448 -51.49 8.00 -8.47
N ASP A 449 -52.61 7.58 -9.06
CA ASP A 449 -53.66 6.79 -8.40
C ASP A 449 -53.16 5.35 -8.09
N TRP A 450 -52.28 5.20 -7.10
CA TRP A 450 -51.66 3.91 -6.71
C TRP A 450 -52.07 3.49 -5.29
N GLU A 451 -52.87 2.42 -5.17
CA GLU A 451 -53.34 1.86 -3.89
C GLU A 451 -52.23 1.58 -2.84
N PRO A 452 -51.02 1.09 -3.19
CA PRO A 452 -49.96 0.83 -2.20
C PRO A 452 -49.41 2.09 -1.50
N LEU A 453 -49.59 3.29 -2.09
CA LEU A 453 -49.04 4.56 -1.61
C LEU A 453 -49.94 5.26 -0.58
N SER A 454 -51.22 4.89 -0.50
CA SER A 454 -52.12 5.30 0.60
C SER A 454 -51.59 4.88 1.99
N ASN A 455 -50.76 3.82 2.02
CA ASN A 455 -50.08 3.35 3.23
C ASN A 455 -48.83 4.18 3.60
N LEU A 456 -48.28 4.99 2.69
CA LEU A 456 -47.10 5.82 2.94
C LEU A 456 -47.46 7.03 3.81
N GLN A 457 -48.63 7.63 3.60
CA GLN A 457 -49.21 8.67 4.47
C GLN A 457 -49.50 8.15 5.90
N THR A 458 -49.83 6.86 6.06
CA THR A 458 -50.03 6.27 7.40
C THR A 458 -48.73 5.84 8.08
N TRP A 459 -47.63 5.68 7.34
CA TRP A 459 -46.29 5.40 7.86
C TRP A 459 -45.63 6.63 8.49
N ILE A 460 -45.67 7.77 7.81
CA ILE A 460 -45.05 9.03 8.28
C ILE A 460 -45.69 9.53 9.59
N VAL A 461 -46.95 9.18 9.85
CA VAL A 461 -47.73 9.67 11.00
C VAL A 461 -47.59 8.78 12.27
N LYS A 462 -47.01 7.57 12.18
CA LYS A 462 -47.08 6.59 13.28
C LYS A 462 -45.83 6.42 14.16
N ASP A 463 -44.70 7.02 13.83
CA ASP A 463 -43.44 6.90 14.62
C ASP A 463 -42.82 8.26 15.01
N VAL A 464 -43.65 9.24 15.40
CA VAL A 464 -43.20 10.49 16.08
C VAL A 464 -43.17 10.32 17.59
#